data_AF-D4IK92-F1
#
_entry.id   AF-D4IK92-F1
#
_cell.length_a   1.000
_cell.length_b   1.000
_cell.length_c   1.000
_cell.angle_alpha   90.00
_cell.angle_beta   90.00
_cell.angle_gamma   90.00
#
_symmetry.space_group_name_H-M   'P 1'
#
loop_
_entity.id
_entity.type
_entity.pdbx_description
1 polymer ?
#
loop_
_entity_poly.entity_id
_entity_poly.type
_entity_poly.pdbx_seq_one_letter_code
_entity_poly.pdbx_strand_id
1 'polypeptide(L)'
;MKKQLLFIAVLLCACLAGSCKDDDPAAPDSLYMHSTSGTVEAAAGTQSVTIYTTCGWKATGDDWITIEPLSGGEKGIFAVHLSFGANDTGALRTGRVVFEAGTYSETYTLTQKAQ
;
A
#
# COMPACT_ATOMS: atom_id res chain seq x y z
N MET A 1 50.62 -30.84 37.03
CA MET A 1 50.69 -31.51 35.71
C MET A 1 49.73 -32.69 35.68
N LYS A 2 48.58 -32.55 35.02
CA LYS A 2 47.76 -33.66 34.48
C LYS A 2 46.89 -33.06 33.39
N LYS A 3 47.15 -33.52 32.16
CA LYS A 3 46.53 -33.10 30.90
C LYS A 3 45.23 -33.89 30.69
N GLN A 4 44.43 -33.39 29.74
CA GLN A 4 43.29 -34.01 29.04
C GLN A 4 41.96 -33.82 29.81
N LEU A 5 40.87 -33.33 29.23
CA LEU A 5 40.28 -33.57 27.91
C LEU A 5 39.48 -32.33 27.44
N LEU A 6 39.46 -32.09 26.13
CA LEU A 6 38.61 -31.10 25.46
C LEU A 6 37.11 -31.40 25.67
N PHE A 7 36.30 -30.40 26.02
CA PHE A 7 34.88 -30.37 25.71
C PHE A 7 34.53 -29.01 25.11
N ILE A 8 34.40 -29.01 23.78
CA ILE A 8 33.88 -27.92 22.96
C ILE A 8 32.39 -27.81 23.28
N ALA A 9 31.97 -26.73 23.94
CA ALA A 9 30.57 -26.36 24.04
C ALA A 9 30.26 -25.37 22.89
N VAL A 10 29.83 -25.91 21.76
CA VAL A 10 29.17 -25.10 20.72
C VAL A 10 27.85 -24.62 21.31
N LEU A 11 27.79 -23.35 21.69
CA LEU A 11 26.55 -22.69 22.06
C LEU A 11 25.74 -22.47 20.78
N LEU A 12 24.94 -23.46 20.40
CA LEU A 12 23.99 -23.38 19.31
C LEU A 12 22.87 -22.43 19.76
N CYS A 13 22.98 -21.14 19.40
CA CYS A 13 21.85 -20.21 19.46
C CYS A 13 20.79 -20.70 18.46
N ALA A 14 19.93 -21.62 18.92
CA ALA A 14 18.67 -21.93 18.27
C ALA A 14 17.74 -20.74 18.49
N CYS A 15 17.96 -19.67 17.72
CA CYS A 15 16.92 -18.69 17.46
C CYS A 15 15.82 -19.46 16.73
N LEU A 16 14.81 -19.91 17.47
CA LEU A 16 13.55 -20.35 16.91
C LEU A 16 13.02 -19.15 16.12
N ALA A 17 13.32 -19.11 14.82
CA ALA A 17 12.61 -18.31 13.86
C ALA A 17 11.19 -18.90 13.80
N GLY A 18 10.39 -18.59 14.82
CA GLY A 18 8.95 -18.62 14.74
C GLY A 18 8.57 -17.62 13.67
N SER A 19 8.58 -18.08 12.42
CA SER A 19 7.82 -17.44 11.36
C SER A 19 6.38 -17.47 11.86
N CYS A 20 5.91 -16.34 12.41
CA CYS A 20 4.49 -16.13 12.59
C CYS A 20 3.86 -16.39 11.23
N LYS A 21 3.17 -17.51 11.08
CA LYS A 21 2.24 -17.69 9.97
C LYS A 21 1.07 -16.77 10.29
N ASP A 22 1.20 -15.49 9.93
CA ASP A 22 0.13 -14.47 10.01
C ASP A 22 -0.96 -14.70 8.93
N ASP A 23 -1.18 -15.96 8.57
CA ASP A 23 -2.18 -16.43 7.64
C ASP A 23 -3.27 -17.16 8.41
N ASP A 24 -3.96 -16.45 9.31
CA ASP A 24 -5.23 -16.91 9.86
C ASP A 24 -6.31 -16.69 8.79
N PRO A 25 -6.84 -17.75 8.14
CA PRO A 25 -7.88 -17.61 7.12
C PRO A 25 -9.22 -17.11 7.69
N ALA A 26 -9.38 -17.01 9.01
CA ALA A 26 -10.56 -16.49 9.67
C ALA A 26 -10.49 -14.98 9.98
N ALA A 27 -9.35 -14.32 9.73
CA ALA A 27 -9.25 -12.87 9.92
C ALA A 27 -10.17 -12.14 8.93
N PRO A 28 -10.90 -11.09 9.37
CA PRO A 28 -11.80 -10.37 8.48
C PRO A 28 -11.04 -9.59 7.39
N ASP A 29 -11.71 -9.39 6.26
CA ASP A 29 -11.27 -8.46 5.23
C ASP A 29 -11.14 -7.04 5.78
N SER A 30 -10.29 -6.22 5.16
CA SER A 30 -10.03 -4.85 5.55
C SER A 30 -9.34 -4.11 4.41
N LEU A 31 -9.53 -2.79 4.41
CA LEU A 31 -8.85 -1.83 3.54
C LEU A 31 -8.46 -0.64 4.40
N TYR A 32 -7.20 -0.23 4.32
CA TYR A 32 -6.69 0.95 5.01
C TYR A 32 -5.84 1.78 4.05
N MET A 33 -5.95 3.09 4.16
CA MET A 33 -5.14 4.05 3.41
C MET A 33 -4.30 4.89 4.37
N HIS A 34 -3.00 5.02 4.08
CA HIS A 34 -2.14 5.88 4.89
C HIS A 34 -2.55 7.36 4.84
N SER A 35 -2.99 7.81 3.66
CA SER A 35 -3.61 9.12 3.46
C SER A 35 -4.80 8.98 2.52
N THR A 36 -5.86 9.74 2.80
CA THR A 36 -7.09 9.79 1.99
C THR A 36 -7.19 11.06 1.14
N SER A 37 -6.16 11.93 1.17
CA SER A 37 -6.12 13.10 0.29
C SER A 37 -4.71 13.56 -0.05
N GLY A 38 -4.62 14.38 -1.10
CA GLY A 38 -3.40 15.07 -1.50
C GLY A 38 -3.69 16.32 -2.31
N THR A 39 -2.74 17.23 -2.35
CA THR A 39 -2.77 18.42 -3.21
C THR A 39 -1.49 18.48 -4.02
N VAL A 40 -1.61 18.70 -5.32
CA VAL A 40 -0.50 18.77 -6.28
C VAL A 40 -0.55 20.07 -7.08
N GLU A 41 0.58 20.45 -7.65
CA GLU A 41 0.68 21.61 -8.54
C GLU A 41 -0.04 21.36 -9.87
N ALA A 42 -0.27 22.42 -10.64
CA ALA A 42 -1.02 22.37 -11.89
C ALA A 42 -0.35 21.52 -13.00
N ALA A 43 0.96 21.26 -12.89
CA ALA A 43 1.70 20.47 -13.88
C ALA A 43 1.24 19.00 -13.90
N ALA A 44 1.49 18.33 -15.04
CA ALA A 44 1.33 16.88 -15.13
C ALA A 44 2.27 16.17 -14.14
N GLY A 45 1.83 15.04 -13.60
CA GLY A 45 2.62 14.33 -12.61
C GLY A 45 2.01 13.03 -12.14
N THR A 46 2.63 12.47 -11.09
CA THR A 46 2.20 11.24 -10.44
C THR A 46 2.16 11.44 -8.92
N GLN A 47 1.07 11.01 -8.29
CA GLN A 47 0.91 10.91 -6.84
C GLN A 47 0.89 9.44 -6.44
N SER A 48 1.76 9.04 -5.53
CA SER A 48 1.73 7.69 -4.95
C SER A 48 0.81 7.64 -3.73
N VAL A 49 -0.01 6.60 -3.65
CA VAL A 49 -0.90 6.30 -2.53
C VAL A 49 -0.56 4.90 -2.02
N THR A 50 -0.46 4.74 -0.70
CA THR A 50 -0.22 3.43 -0.09
C THR A 50 -1.49 2.92 0.54
N ILE A 51 -1.88 1.71 0.13
CA ILE A 51 -3.01 0.98 0.73
C ILE A 51 -2.50 -0.30 1.39
N TYR A 52 -3.19 -0.71 2.45
CA TYR A 52 -3.05 -2.02 3.09
C TYR A 52 -4.38 -2.75 2.97
N THR A 53 -4.33 -4.03 2.60
CA THR A 53 -5.51 -4.87 2.39
C THR A 53 -5.28 -6.26 2.97
N THR A 54 -6.32 -6.87 3.53
CA THR A 54 -6.28 -8.28 3.98
C THR A 54 -6.88 -9.26 2.96
N CYS A 55 -7.35 -8.77 1.81
CA CYS A 55 -7.84 -9.55 0.68
C CYS A 55 -7.53 -8.84 -0.66
N GLY A 56 -7.90 -9.45 -1.78
CA GLY A 56 -7.76 -8.81 -3.09
C GLY A 56 -8.58 -7.53 -3.21
N TRP A 57 -8.09 -6.59 -4.01
CA TRP A 57 -8.65 -5.24 -4.12
C TRP A 57 -8.71 -4.77 -5.58
N LYS A 58 -9.54 -3.75 -5.82
CA LYS A 58 -9.62 -3.03 -7.10
C LYS A 58 -9.78 -1.53 -6.85
N ALA A 59 -9.42 -0.74 -7.85
CA ALA A 59 -9.57 0.71 -7.84
C ALA A 59 -10.33 1.21 -9.06
N THR A 60 -11.10 2.27 -8.85
CA THR A 60 -11.77 3.05 -9.90
C THR A 60 -11.60 4.52 -9.60
N GLY A 61 -11.48 5.37 -10.61
CA GLY A 61 -11.35 6.80 -10.38
C GLY A 61 -11.89 7.63 -11.53
N ASP A 62 -11.88 8.94 -11.34
CA ASP A 62 -12.30 9.89 -12.37
C ASP A 62 -11.39 9.81 -13.60
N ASP A 63 -11.97 10.02 -14.79
CA ASP A 63 -11.34 9.75 -16.09
C ASP A 63 -10.00 10.46 -16.34
N TRP A 64 -9.73 11.57 -15.64
CA TRP A 64 -8.48 12.32 -15.78
C TRP A 64 -7.33 11.77 -14.91
N ILE A 65 -7.61 10.77 -14.08
CA ILE A 65 -6.63 10.08 -13.22
C ILE A 65 -6.42 8.66 -13.76
N THR A 66 -5.21 8.38 -14.23
CA THR A 66 -4.78 7.02 -14.56
C THR A 66 -4.26 6.34 -13.29
N ILE A 67 -4.70 5.12 -13.02
CA ILE A 67 -4.39 4.37 -11.80
C ILE A 67 -3.54 3.14 -12.19
N GLU A 68 -2.40 2.93 -11.55
CA GLU A 68 -1.57 1.74 -11.74
C GLU A 68 -0.95 1.25 -10.42
N PRO A 69 -1.16 -0.01 -10.01
CA PRO A 69 -2.07 -0.99 -10.63
C PRO A 69 -3.55 -0.66 -10.36
N LEU A 70 -4.45 -1.11 -11.25
CA LEU A 70 -5.91 -1.01 -11.05
C LEU A 70 -6.47 -2.04 -10.06
N SER A 71 -5.71 -3.10 -9.75
CA SER A 71 -6.14 -4.15 -8.82
C SER A 71 -4.95 -4.96 -8.29
N GLY A 72 -5.17 -5.68 -7.20
CA GLY A 72 -4.26 -6.70 -6.67
C GLY A 72 -5.05 -7.91 -6.20
N GLY A 73 -4.58 -9.12 -6.53
CA GLY A 73 -5.32 -10.37 -6.23
C GLY A 73 -5.11 -10.92 -4.81
N GLU A 74 -4.19 -10.34 -4.04
CA GLU A 74 -3.71 -10.88 -2.77
C GLU A 74 -3.74 -9.82 -1.67
N LYS A 75 -3.70 -10.26 -0.41
CA LYS A 75 -3.48 -9.37 0.73
C LYS A 75 -2.09 -8.75 0.71
N GLY A 76 -1.95 -7.56 1.27
CA GLY A 76 -0.64 -6.93 1.39
C GLY A 76 -0.68 -5.40 1.43
N ILE A 77 0.52 -4.82 1.33
CA ILE A 77 0.72 -3.38 1.20
C ILE A 77 1.04 -3.09 -0.27
N PHE A 78 0.29 -2.17 -0.87
CA PHE A 78 0.43 -1.81 -2.28
C PHE A 78 0.69 -0.32 -2.41
N ALA A 79 1.69 0.03 -3.21
CA ALA A 79 1.87 1.38 -3.73
C ALA A 79 1.08 1.49 -5.04
N VAL A 80 0.15 2.43 -5.09
CA VAL A 80 -0.68 2.72 -6.25
C VAL A 80 -0.33 4.11 -6.76
N HIS A 81 0.01 4.19 -8.03
CA HIS A 81 0.42 5.42 -8.70
C HIS A 81 -0.78 6.04 -9.42
N LEU A 82 -1.07 7.29 -9.09
CA LEU A 82 -2.12 8.10 -9.70
C LEU A 82 -1.46 9.12 -10.62
N SER A 83 -1.50 8.88 -11.92
CA SER A 83 -0.96 9.79 -12.94
C SER A 83 -2.05 10.70 -13.51
N PHE A 84 -1.69 11.95 -13.77
CA PHE A 84 -2.62 12.99 -14.23
C PHE A 84 -1.91 13.98 -15.16
N GLY A 85 -2.67 14.53 -16.11
CA GLY A 85 -2.21 15.61 -16.98
C GLY A 85 -2.12 16.96 -16.26
N ALA A 86 -1.65 17.98 -16.98
CA ALA A 86 -1.70 19.36 -16.48
C ALA A 86 -3.15 19.84 -16.30
N ASN A 87 -3.37 20.82 -15.44
CA ASN A 87 -4.67 21.46 -15.21
C ASN A 87 -4.72 22.87 -15.82
N ASP A 88 -5.02 22.92 -17.12
CA ASP A 88 -5.12 24.17 -17.90
C ASP A 88 -6.50 24.82 -17.85
N THR A 89 -7.37 24.40 -16.93
CA THR A 89 -8.76 24.87 -16.88
C THR A 89 -8.92 26.29 -16.30
N GLY A 90 -7.86 26.84 -15.70
CA GLY A 90 -7.88 28.13 -14.99
C GLY A 90 -8.58 28.09 -13.62
N ALA A 91 -9.02 26.91 -13.17
CA ALA A 91 -9.61 26.70 -11.86
C ALA A 91 -9.00 25.45 -11.20
N LEU A 92 -9.10 25.36 -9.87
CA LEU A 92 -8.71 24.12 -9.18
C LEU A 92 -9.62 22.97 -9.64
N ARG A 93 -9.09 21.76 -9.71
CA ARG A 93 -9.90 20.56 -9.94
C ARG A 93 -9.66 19.53 -8.85
N THR A 94 -10.70 18.78 -8.52
CA THR A 94 -10.64 17.70 -7.54
C THR A 94 -11.14 16.43 -8.19
N GLY A 95 -10.48 15.31 -7.90
CA GLY A 95 -10.84 14.01 -8.42
C GLY A 95 -10.77 12.95 -7.35
N ARG A 96 -11.54 11.88 -7.56
CA ARG A 96 -11.68 10.79 -6.59
C ARG A 96 -11.16 9.48 -7.16
N VAL A 97 -10.49 8.73 -6.30
CA VAL A 97 -10.12 7.33 -6.56
C VAL A 97 -10.67 6.49 -5.42
N VAL A 98 -11.55 5.56 -5.75
CA VAL A 98 -12.18 4.63 -4.80
C VAL A 98 -11.45 3.31 -4.86
N PHE A 99 -11.03 2.83 -3.70
CA PHE A 99 -10.46 1.50 -3.49
C PHE A 99 -11.51 0.62 -2.83
N GLU A 100 -11.63 -0.62 -3.27
CA GLU A 100 -12.55 -1.61 -2.71
C GLU A 100 -11.78 -2.91 -2.40
N ALA A 101 -11.96 -3.47 -1.20
CA ALA A 101 -11.45 -4.78 -0.81
C ALA A 101 -12.53 -5.51 0.02
N GLY A 102 -13.05 -6.62 -0.49
CA GLY A 102 -14.22 -7.28 0.08
C GLY A 102 -15.43 -6.34 0.14
N THR A 103 -15.98 -6.10 1.34
CA THR A 103 -17.07 -5.13 1.58
C THR A 103 -16.57 -3.75 2.01
N TYR A 104 -15.26 -3.54 2.12
CA TYR A 104 -14.65 -2.30 2.58
C TYR A 104 -14.33 -1.39 1.41
N SER A 105 -14.51 -0.09 1.61
CA SER A 105 -14.20 0.93 0.62
C SER A 105 -13.56 2.14 1.27
N GLU A 106 -12.52 2.66 0.63
CA GLU A 106 -11.84 3.90 1.01
C GLU A 106 -11.70 4.79 -0.22
N THR A 107 -11.76 6.12 -0.02
CA THR A 107 -11.63 7.07 -1.12
C THR A 107 -10.44 7.99 -0.92
N TYR A 108 -9.57 8.05 -1.92
CA TYR A 108 -8.58 9.10 -2.07
C TYR A 108 -9.17 10.31 -2.80
N THR A 109 -8.92 11.51 -2.28
CA THR A 109 -9.29 12.78 -2.92
C THR A 109 -8.04 13.54 -3.34
N LEU A 110 -7.83 13.67 -4.66
CA LEU A 110 -6.72 14.43 -5.24
C LEU A 110 -7.20 15.82 -5.64
N THR A 111 -6.58 16.86 -5.09
CA THR A 111 -6.78 18.25 -5.54
C THR A 111 -5.59 18.69 -6.39
N GLN A 112 -5.84 19.19 -7.58
CA GLN A 112 -4.83 19.77 -8.46
C GLN A 112 -5.10 21.26 -8.63
N LYS A 113 -4.08 22.08 -8.35
CA LYS A 113 -4.18 23.54 -8.47
C LYS A 113 -4.44 23.97 -9.92
N ALA A 114 -4.95 25.19 -10.08
CA ALA A 114 -4.99 25.87 -11.37
C ALA A 114 -3.57 26.27 -11.80
N GLN A 115 -3.33 26.28 -13.11
CA GLN A 115 -2.13 26.90 -13.69
C GLN A 115 -2.17 28.42 -13.57
#